data_AF-D8LCD9-F1
#
_entry.id   AF-D8LCD9-F1
#
_cell.length_a   1.000
_cell.length_b   1.000
_cell.length_c   1.000
_cell.angle_alpha   90.00
_cell.angle_beta   90.00
_cell.angle_gamma   90.00
#
_symmetry.space_group_name_H-M   'P 1'
#
loop_
_entity.id
_entity.type
_entity.pdbx_description
1 polymer ?
#
loop_
_entity_poly.entity_id
_entity_poly.type
_entity_poly.pdbx_seq_one_letter_code
_entity_poly.pdbx_strand_id
1 'polypeptide(L)'
;MASNNLWPLLIKIIFPIPASFLLLICLPLSTQSRIMRWTRRLYDKIFSFQVMSIPLIYLIMAASCALFAAMCLETYGLRVREVNATHFDEKMNLRGRRWRAERNFYISFMFLSCSVLANRVRLMLKEVDSLNEQIREMRKR
;
A
#
# COMPACT_ATOMS: atom_id res chain seq x y z
N MET A 1 15.33 -6.65 24.88
CA MET A 1 14.10 -7.08 24.17
C MET A 1 13.30 -5.85 23.79
N ALA A 2 13.62 -5.20 22.67
CA ALA A 2 12.78 -4.13 22.14
C ALA A 2 11.57 -4.79 21.45
N SER A 3 10.41 -4.80 22.11
CA SER A 3 9.21 -5.39 21.54
C SER A 3 8.79 -4.63 20.29
N ASN A 4 8.65 -5.37 19.20
CA ASN A 4 8.24 -4.98 17.85
C ASN A 4 6.89 -4.25 17.77
N ASN A 5 6.80 -3.03 18.30
CA ASN A 5 5.60 -2.20 18.25
C ASN A 5 5.47 -1.43 16.92
N LEU A 6 6.53 -1.37 16.11
CA LEU A 6 6.55 -0.69 14.82
C LEU A 6 5.70 -1.40 13.77
N TRP A 7 5.77 -2.73 13.67
CA TRP A 7 5.00 -3.50 12.67
C TRP A 7 3.48 -3.32 12.80
N PRO A 8 2.86 -3.52 13.99
CA PRO A 8 1.42 -3.27 14.13
C PRO A 8 1.05 -1.79 13.96
N LEU A 9 1.94 -0.86 14.29
CA LEU A 9 1.71 0.57 14.06
C LEU A 9 1.69 0.89 12.55
N LEU A 10 2.67 0.38 11.81
CA LEU A 10 2.78 0.55 10.35
C LEU A 10 1.56 -0.02 9.62
N ILE A 11 1.11 -1.22 10.01
CA ILE A 11 -0.12 -1.82 9.47
C ILE A 11 -1.35 -0.98 9.83
N LYS A 12 -1.47 -0.49 11.06
CA LYS A 12 -2.67 0.23 11.49
C LYS A 12 -2.79 1.63 10.90
N ILE A 13 -1.67 2.31 10.63
CA ILE A 13 -1.69 3.72 10.20
C ILE A 13 -1.52 3.84 8.69
N ILE A 14 -0.58 3.11 8.09
CA ILE A 14 -0.19 3.35 6.70
C ILE A 14 -0.99 2.48 5.73
N PHE A 15 -1.30 1.23 6.11
CA PHE A 15 -2.07 0.31 5.26
C PHE A 15 -3.49 0.76 4.92
N PRO A 16 -4.29 1.34 5.84
CA PRO A 16 -5.67 1.69 5.53
C PRO A 16 -5.79 2.75 4.46
N ILE A 17 -4.81 3.66 4.31
CA ILE A 17 -4.92 4.82 3.44
C ILE A 17 -5.02 4.41 1.95
N PRO A 18 -4.11 3.58 1.38
CA PRO A 18 -4.26 3.12 0.00
C PRO A 18 -5.43 2.15 -0.18
N ALA A 19 -5.72 1.31 0.82
CA ALA A 19 -6.81 0.35 0.76
C ALA A 19 -8.18 1.02 0.75
N SER A 20 -8.40 2.02 1.62
CA SER A 20 -9.64 2.79 1.67
C SER A 20 -9.85 3.61 0.40
N PHE A 21 -8.77 4.14 -0.19
CA PHE A 21 -8.84 4.83 -1.48
C PHE A 21 -9.36 3.91 -2.58
N LEU A 22 -8.77 2.72 -2.72
CA LEU A 22 -9.19 1.74 -3.72
C LEU A 22 -10.62 1.27 -3.49
N LEU A 23 -10.98 0.94 -2.24
CA LEU A 23 -12.35 0.54 -1.89
C LEU A 23 -13.36 1.61 -2.28
N LEU A 24 -13.10 2.88 -1.98
CA LEU A 24 -14.01 3.97 -2.30
C LEU A 24 -14.15 4.21 -3.81
N ILE A 25 -13.10 3.97 -4.59
CA ILE A 25 -13.17 4.07 -6.06
C ILE A 25 -13.89 2.88 -6.68
N CYS A 26 -13.73 1.68 -6.12
CA CYS A 26 -14.41 0.48 -6.58
C CYS A 26 -15.91 0.46 -6.26
N LEU A 27 -16.39 1.33 -5.36
CA LEU A 27 -17.82 1.48 -5.14
C LEU A 27 -18.48 1.99 -6.42
N PRO A 28 -19.60 1.38 -6.87
CA PRO A 28 -20.36 1.81 -8.04
C PRO A 28 -21.17 3.09 -7.74
N LEU A 29 -20.50 4.11 -7.20
CA LEU A 29 -21.07 5.43 -6.99
C LEU A 29 -20.99 6.18 -8.31
N SER A 30 -22.08 6.86 -8.68
CA SER A 30 -22.10 7.72 -9.86
C SER A 30 -20.90 8.69 -9.79
N THR A 31 -20.14 8.76 -10.88
CA THR A 31 -18.97 9.64 -11.02
C THR A 31 -19.34 11.12 -10.85
N GLN A 32 -20.63 11.47 -11.02
CA GLN A 32 -21.17 12.81 -10.80
C GLN A 32 -21.56 13.09 -9.36
N SER A 33 -21.64 12.07 -8.51
CA SER A 33 -21.98 12.24 -7.10
C SER A 33 -21.01 13.21 -6.42
N ARG A 34 -21.55 14.11 -5.60
CA ARG A 34 -20.73 15.08 -4.85
C ARG A 34 -19.73 14.36 -3.96
N ILE A 35 -20.13 13.22 -3.39
CA ILE A 35 -19.32 12.39 -2.50
C ILE A 35 -18.06 11.85 -3.21
N MET A 36 -18.21 11.30 -4.43
CA MET A 36 -17.06 10.80 -5.21
C MET A 36 -16.10 11.94 -5.58
N ARG A 37 -16.61 13.13 -5.90
CA ARG A 37 -15.75 14.31 -6.17
C ARG A 37 -15.01 14.79 -4.91
N TRP A 38 -15.69 14.85 -3.77
CA TRP A 38 -15.08 15.25 -2.50
C TRP A 38 -14.00 14.27 -2.05
N THR A 39 -14.30 12.98 -2.09
CA THR A 39 -13.32 11.93 -1.74
C THR A 39 -12.11 11.99 -2.67
N ARG A 40 -12.28 12.04 -3.99
CA ARG A 40 -11.17 12.21 -4.94
C ARG A 40 -10.30 13.42 -4.62
N ARG A 41 -10.90 14.58 -4.34
CA ARG A 41 -10.15 15.80 -3.96
C ARG A 41 -9.40 15.65 -2.65
N LEU A 42 -10.01 15.01 -1.65
CA LEU A 42 -9.37 14.76 -0.36
C LEU A 42 -8.15 13.85 -0.54
N TYR A 43 -8.30 12.76 -1.27
CA TYR A 43 -7.19 11.84 -1.55
C TYR A 43 -6.11 12.47 -2.41
N ASP A 44 -6.46 13.28 -3.40
CA ASP A 44 -5.44 13.97 -4.19
C ASP A 44 -4.67 15.00 -3.35
N LYS A 45 -5.32 15.68 -2.40
CA LYS A 45 -4.63 16.53 -1.41
C LYS A 45 -3.71 15.73 -0.50
N ILE A 46 -4.17 14.61 0.04
CA ILE A 46 -3.36 13.75 0.93
C ILE A 46 -2.15 13.19 0.17
N PHE A 47 -2.37 12.63 -1.02
CA PHE A 47 -1.29 12.00 -1.80
C PHE A 47 -0.34 13.00 -2.47
N SER A 48 -0.83 14.21 -2.78
CA SER A 48 0.01 15.30 -3.29
C SER A 48 0.64 16.14 -2.18
N PHE A 49 0.34 15.88 -0.91
CA PHE A 49 1.04 16.51 0.20
C PHE A 49 2.53 16.22 0.09
N GLN A 50 3.36 17.26 0.05
CA GLN A 50 4.79 17.12 -0.11
C GLN A 50 5.45 17.11 1.26
N VAL A 51 6.28 16.11 1.50
CA VAL A 51 7.19 16.07 2.65
C VAL A 51 8.60 16.16 2.09
N MET A 52 9.33 17.21 2.45
CA MET A 52 10.68 17.46 1.92
C MET A 52 10.73 17.43 0.37
N SER A 53 9.74 18.09 -0.27
CA SER A 53 9.58 18.16 -1.74
C SER A 53 9.18 16.84 -2.43
N ILE A 54 9.01 15.74 -1.69
CA ILE A 54 8.57 14.45 -2.25
C ILE A 54 7.07 14.25 -1.94
N PRO A 55 6.23 13.98 -2.96
CA PRO A 55 4.83 13.61 -2.73
C PRO A 55 4.69 12.41 -1.81
N LEU A 56 3.77 12.51 -0.84
CA LEU A 56 3.53 11.49 0.19
C LEU A 56 3.28 10.11 -0.38
N ILE A 57 2.61 10.01 -1.54
CA ILE A 57 2.37 8.72 -2.21
C ILE A 57 3.68 7.99 -2.57
N TYR A 58 4.71 8.70 -3.00
CA TYR A 58 6.00 8.09 -3.32
C TYR A 58 6.74 7.66 -2.07
N LEU A 59 6.59 8.38 -0.96
CA LEU A 59 7.12 7.95 0.34
C LEU A 59 6.43 6.68 0.85
N ILE A 60 5.10 6.60 0.70
CA ILE A 60 4.33 5.39 1.03
C ILE A 60 4.76 4.21 0.14
N MET A 61 4.97 4.45 -1.16
CA MET A 61 5.48 3.44 -2.08
C MET A 61 6.91 3.00 -1.73
N ALA A 62 7.80 3.92 -1.40
CA ALA A 62 9.16 3.58 -0.96
C ALA A 62 9.14 2.77 0.35
N ALA A 63 8.34 3.19 1.33
CA ALA A 63 8.18 2.48 2.60
C ALA A 63 7.60 1.07 2.40
N SER A 64 6.56 0.92 1.55
CA SER A 64 6.00 -0.39 1.23
C SER A 64 7.00 -1.30 0.52
N CYS A 65 7.82 -0.77 -0.39
CA CYS A 65 8.87 -1.52 -1.05
C CYS A 65 9.95 -1.99 -0.06
N ALA A 66 10.41 -1.09 0.82
CA ALA A 66 11.38 -1.41 1.86
C ALA A 66 10.85 -2.47 2.83
N LEU A 67 9.58 -2.36 3.26
CA LEU A 67 8.94 -3.35 4.12
C LEU A 67 8.82 -4.71 3.42
N PHE A 68 8.41 -4.73 2.15
CA PHE A 68 8.32 -5.97 1.38
C PHE A 68 9.70 -6.64 1.24
N ALA A 69 10.74 -5.86 0.89
CA ALA A 69 12.11 -6.37 0.81
C ALA A 69 12.60 -6.94 2.16
N ALA A 70 12.33 -6.25 3.27
CA ALA A 70 12.67 -6.74 4.60
C ALA A 70 11.97 -8.08 4.92
N MET A 71 10.68 -8.21 4.57
CA MET A 71 9.92 -9.44 4.78
C MET A 71 10.36 -10.59 3.87
N CYS A 72 10.81 -10.30 2.64
CA CYS A 72 11.44 -11.29 1.75
C CYS A 72 12.69 -11.87 2.39
N LEU A 73 13.58 -11.01 2.90
CA LEU A 73 14.83 -11.41 3.55
C LEU A 73 14.56 -12.21 4.83
N GLU A 74 13.61 -11.77 5.66
CA GLU A 74 13.24 -12.47 6.89
C GLU A 74 12.66 -13.86 6.60
N THR A 75 11.71 -13.95 5.67
CA THR A 75 11.05 -15.20 5.29
C THR A 75 12.05 -16.20 4.70
N TYR A 76 12.93 -15.73 3.80
CA TYR A 76 13.99 -16.56 3.24
C TYR A 76 14.98 -17.02 4.31
N GLY A 77 15.45 -16.11 5.16
CA GLY A 77 16.38 -16.43 6.25
C GLY A 77 15.82 -17.45 7.24
N LEU A 78 14.53 -17.36 7.59
CA LEU A 78 13.87 -18.33 8.46
C LEU A 78 13.69 -19.69 7.79
N ARG A 79 13.40 -19.72 6.49
CA ARG A 79 13.32 -20.97 5.73
C ARG A 79 14.66 -21.71 5.70
N VAL A 80 15.75 -20.99 5.44
CA VAL A 80 17.11 -21.57 5.44
C VAL A 80 17.47 -22.12 6.83
N ARG A 81 17.17 -21.35 7.90
CA ARG A 81 17.44 -21.79 9.28
C ARG A 81 16.62 -23.01 9.67
N GLU A 82 15.35 -23.11 9.26
CA GLU A 82 14.52 -24.29 9.55
C GLU A 82 15.04 -25.55 8.85
N VAL A 83 15.50 -25.43 7.61
CA VAL A 83 16.06 -26.55 6.84
C VAL A 83 17.35 -27.07 7.49
N ASN A 84 18.17 -26.16 8.00
CA ASN A 84 19.45 -26.49 8.64
C ASN A 84 19.33 -26.90 10.12
N ALA A 85 18.15 -26.74 10.74
CA ALA A 85 17.95 -27.10 12.14
C ALA A 85 17.91 -28.63 12.32
N THR A 86 18.76 -29.13 13.22
CA THR A 86 18.89 -30.56 13.53
C THR A 86 17.98 -30.98 14.68
N HIS A 87 17.74 -30.10 15.64
CA HIS A 87 16.93 -30.37 16.82
C HIS A 87 15.42 -30.13 16.57
N PHE A 88 14.59 -31.05 17.06
CA PHE A 88 13.14 -31.00 16.86
C PHE A 88 12.50 -29.74 17.48
N ASP A 89 12.87 -29.38 18.71
CA ASP A 89 12.31 -28.22 19.41
C ASP A 89 12.69 -26.90 18.73
N GLU A 90 13.92 -26.80 18.23
CA GLU A 90 14.37 -25.66 17.44
C GLU A 90 13.56 -25.54 16.15
N LYS A 91 13.33 -26.67 15.47
CA LYS A 91 12.51 -26.73 14.24
C LYS A 91 11.07 -26.31 14.47
N MET A 92 10.44 -26.74 15.58
CA MET A 92 9.09 -26.29 15.94
C MET A 92 9.04 -24.77 16.19
N ASN A 93 10.00 -24.23 16.92
CA ASN A 93 10.08 -22.79 17.17
C ASN A 93 10.30 -21.99 15.87
N LEU A 94 11.16 -22.48 14.98
CA LEU A 94 11.43 -21.86 13.68
C LEU A 94 10.19 -21.90 12.77
N ARG A 95 9.43 -23.02 12.76
CA ARG A 95 8.15 -23.10 12.02
C ARG A 95 7.15 -22.05 12.47
N GLY A 96 6.97 -21.87 13.78
CA GLY A 96 6.06 -20.85 14.31
C GLY A 96 6.49 -19.42 13.96
N ARG A 97 7.80 -19.17 13.85
CA ARG A 97 8.33 -17.89 13.36
C ARG A 97 8.14 -17.73 11.85
N ARG A 98 8.39 -18.79 11.07
CA ARG A 98 8.22 -18.80 9.61
C ARG A 98 6.78 -18.50 9.22
N TRP A 99 5.80 -19.13 9.87
CA TRP A 99 4.38 -18.85 9.62
C TRP A 99 4.02 -17.38 9.82
N ARG A 100 4.54 -16.75 10.88
CA ARG A 100 4.34 -15.31 11.12
C ARG A 100 5.02 -14.45 10.06
N ALA A 101 6.22 -14.81 9.64
CA ALA A 101 6.94 -14.11 8.58
C ALA A 101 6.24 -14.25 7.22
N GLU A 102 5.76 -15.44 6.85
CA GLU A 102 4.98 -15.69 5.63
C GLU A 102 3.70 -14.84 5.61
N ARG A 103 2.95 -14.80 6.71
CA ARG A 103 1.78 -13.92 6.83
C ARG A 103 2.16 -12.45 6.64
N ASN A 104 3.23 -11.99 7.28
CA ASN A 104 3.69 -10.62 7.15
C ASN A 104 4.18 -10.29 5.73
N PHE A 105 4.81 -11.25 5.06
CA PHE A 105 5.19 -11.18 3.65
C PHE A 105 3.95 -10.92 2.78
N TYR A 106 2.89 -11.72 2.91
CA TYR A 106 1.66 -11.51 2.15
C TYR A 106 1.01 -10.15 2.45
N ILE A 107 1.00 -9.71 3.71
CA ILE A 107 0.49 -8.38 4.08
C ILE A 107 1.31 -7.27 3.41
N SER A 108 2.63 -7.35 3.45
CA SER A 108 3.51 -6.36 2.80
C SER A 108 3.39 -6.37 1.27
N PHE A 109 3.22 -7.53 0.66
CA PHE A 109 2.97 -7.68 -0.76
C PHE A 109 1.64 -7.03 -1.19
N MET A 110 0.57 -7.29 -0.44
CA MET A 110 -0.73 -6.66 -0.66
C MET A 110 -0.64 -5.14 -0.47
N PHE A 111 0.11 -4.69 0.55
CA PHE A 111 0.29 -3.26 0.81
C PHE A 111 0.97 -2.54 -0.35
N LEU A 112 2.07 -3.11 -0.85
CA LEU A 112 2.80 -2.61 -2.00
C LEU A 112 1.91 -2.58 -3.25
N SER A 113 1.19 -3.68 -3.51
CA SER A 113 0.26 -3.80 -4.63
C SER A 113 -0.84 -2.74 -4.57
N CYS A 114 -1.48 -2.56 -3.41
CA CYS A 114 -2.48 -1.52 -3.20
C CYS A 114 -1.91 -0.11 -3.38
N SER A 115 -0.69 0.15 -2.89
CA SER A 115 -0.04 1.46 -3.02
C SER A 115 0.26 1.80 -4.48
N VAL A 116 0.77 0.83 -5.24
CA VAL A 116 1.04 0.98 -6.69
C VAL A 116 -0.26 1.19 -7.46
N LEU A 117 -1.28 0.35 -7.21
CA LEU A 117 -2.59 0.44 -7.86
C LEU A 117 -3.26 1.78 -7.54
N ALA A 118 -3.26 2.22 -6.28
CA ALA A 118 -3.79 3.51 -5.87
C ALA A 118 -3.13 4.65 -6.64
N ASN A 119 -1.80 4.65 -6.76
CA ASN A 119 -1.10 5.68 -7.53
C ASN A 119 -1.44 5.63 -9.03
N ARG A 120 -1.50 4.44 -9.63
CA ARG A 120 -1.88 4.27 -11.05
C ARG A 120 -3.29 4.77 -11.34
N VAL A 121 -4.25 4.37 -10.51
CA VAL A 121 -5.64 4.83 -10.62
C VAL A 121 -5.71 6.35 -10.45
N ARG A 122 -4.98 6.93 -9.49
CA ARG A 122 -4.93 8.39 -9.31
C ARG A 122 -4.44 9.11 -10.56
N LEU A 123 -3.38 8.62 -11.20
CA LEU A 123 -2.85 9.21 -12.43
C LEU A 123 -3.86 9.11 -13.59
N MET A 124 -4.47 7.94 -13.78
CA MET A 124 -5.52 7.76 -14.80
C MET A 124 -6.72 8.68 -14.58
N LEU A 125 -7.14 8.89 -13.33
CA LEU A 125 -8.22 9.80 -13.01
C LEU A 125 -7.88 11.26 -13.37
N LYS A 126 -6.63 11.68 -13.16
CA LYS A 126 -6.17 13.01 -13.57
C LYS A 126 -6.19 13.19 -15.08
N GLU A 127 -5.77 12.17 -15.82
CA GLU A 127 -5.81 12.17 -17.29
C GLU A 127 -7.26 12.27 -17.80
N VAL A 128 -8.17 11.49 -17.22
CA VAL A 128 -9.60 11.55 -17.56
C VAL A 128 -10.21 12.92 -17.25
N ASP A 129 -9.88 13.52 -16.10
CA ASP A 129 -10.36 14.85 -15.74
C ASP A 129 -9.82 15.92 -16.72
N SER A 130 -8.55 15.84 -17.11
CA SER A 130 -7.94 16.72 -18.13
C SER A 130 -8.63 16.58 -19.50
N LEU A 131 -8.92 15.36 -19.95
CA LEU A 131 -9.60 15.13 -21.23
C LEU A 131 -11.04 15.67 -21.21
N ASN A 132 -11.75 15.48 -20.10
CA ASN A 132 -13.11 16.02 -19.94
C ASN A 132 -13.14 17.55 -19.98
N GLU A 133 -12.09 18.22 -19.48
CA GLU A 133 -11.96 19.67 -19.55
C GLU A 133 -11.76 20.14 -21.00
N GLN A 134 -10.86 19.50 -21.75
CA GLN A 134 -10.65 19.78 -23.19
C GLN A 134 -11.93 19.59 -24.02
N ILE A 135 -12.68 18.51 -23.78
CA ILE A 135 -13.96 18.26 -24.48
C ILE A 135 -14.98 19.37 -24.18
N ARG A 136 -15.04 19.85 -22.93
CA ARG A 136 -15.94 20.95 -22.55
C ARG A 136 -15.55 22.27 -23.21
N GLU A 137 -14.27 22.55 -23.37
CA GLU A 137 -13.79 23.74 -24.07
C GLU A 137 -14.11 23.68 -25.55
N MET A 138 -13.91 22.52 -26.21
CA MET A 138 -14.27 22.34 -27.62
C MET A 138 -15.76 22.51 -27.86
N ARG A 139 -16.64 22.04 -26.95
CA ARG A 139 -18.09 22.19 -27.08
C ARG A 139 -18.57 23.65 -26.92
N LYS A 140 -17.76 24.53 -26.33
CA LYS A 140 -18.09 25.96 -26.16
C LYS A 140 -17.69 26.83 -27.37
N ARG A 141 -16.86 26.30 -28.27
CA ARG A 141 -16.52 26.94 -29.56
C ARG A 141 -17.55 26.55 -30.60
#